data_AF-A0A8H6SZU3-F1
#
_entry.id   AF-A0A8H6SZU3-F1
#
_cell.length_a   1.000
_cell.length_b   1.000
_cell.length_c   1.000
_cell.angle_alpha   90.00
_cell.angle_beta   90.00
_cell.angle_gamma   90.00
#
_symmetry.space_group_name_H-M   'P 1'
#
loop_
_entity.id
_entity.type
_entity.pdbx_description
1 polymer ?
#
loop_
_entity_poly.entity_id
_entity_poly.type
_entity_poly.pdbx_seq_one_letter_code
_entity_poly.pdbx_strand_id
1 'polypeptide(L)'
;MATTTSAPRILSLPPEILAEIFTAYLPTYPVTADLKSSHSPFHLTHICRQLADIATSTPTLWRAIRLCAPRESSAIMRSLQSDFEMLSTAFGRAGSCPLSIQLKGNPGLWIAGVIGAIFPYRTRWEYLSLDIDRSTLSSLVAPMPMLLGLHLSNWDFFPLCLSHIETPRLRSASIWYLHPSSPLPWSQLTHLQYREAPLSECLTVLGQTPMLVWCKLWVTLDDVDEPDTAAPVELRFLRALLLITPNEDEDGDDPPCFVLRYLACPSLRTLRLNQLALSPSQLVYLQDFVARSGCKIQDLMLFNGGPPGPASKRITDAVRTSLAKAHVANTSFIGEEDIPELAWVA
;
A
#
# COMPACT_ATOMS: atom_id res chain seq x y z
N MET A 1 37.81 14.89 46.90
CA MET A 1 38.13 13.83 45.91
C MET A 1 37.14 13.96 44.76
N ALA A 2 37.58 14.50 43.62
CA ALA A 2 36.72 14.63 42.44
C ALA A 2 36.82 13.33 41.62
N THR A 3 35.75 12.55 41.59
CA THR A 3 35.62 11.40 40.70
C THR A 3 35.41 11.93 39.28
N THR A 4 36.43 11.81 38.43
CA THR A 4 36.32 12.03 36.99
C THR A 4 35.47 10.92 36.39
N THR A 5 34.16 11.16 36.26
CA THR A 5 33.25 10.28 35.55
C THR A 5 33.63 10.29 34.08
N SER A 6 34.28 9.22 33.62
CA SER A 6 34.62 9.03 32.20
C SER A 6 33.36 9.17 31.37
N ALA A 7 33.37 10.08 30.38
CA ALA A 7 32.28 10.19 29.42
C ALA A 7 32.06 8.82 28.74
N PRO A 8 30.81 8.41 28.52
CA PRO A 8 30.51 7.13 27.88
C PRO A 8 31.11 7.10 26.46
N ARG A 9 31.81 6.01 26.11
CA ARG A 9 32.57 5.83 24.85
C ARG A 9 31.76 6.06 23.57
N ILE A 10 30.43 6.00 23.64
CA ILE A 10 29.57 6.27 22.49
C ILE A 10 29.56 7.76 22.11
N LEU A 11 29.74 8.66 23.07
CA LEU A 11 29.72 10.10 22.84
C LEU A 11 31.04 10.64 22.26
N SER A 12 32.09 9.82 22.21
CA SER A 12 33.35 10.16 21.53
C SER A 12 33.33 9.85 20.04
N LEU A 13 32.24 9.27 19.52
CA LEU A 13 32.08 9.08 18.08
C LEU A 13 31.84 10.42 17.38
N PRO A 14 32.32 10.60 16.13
CA PRO A 14 31.98 11.76 15.33
C PRO A 14 30.45 11.90 15.13
N PRO A 15 29.92 13.13 15.08
CA PRO A 15 28.48 13.38 14.84
C PRO A 15 27.90 12.64 13.63
N GLU A 16 28.69 12.51 12.56
CA GLU A 16 28.28 11.85 11.32
C GLU A 16 28.05 10.36 11.55
N ILE A 17 28.91 9.70 12.33
CA ILE A 17 28.75 8.28 12.66
C ILE A 17 27.54 8.06 13.56
N LEU A 18 27.27 8.98 14.50
CA LEU A 18 26.07 8.93 15.33
C LEU A 18 24.79 9.14 14.50
N ALA A 19 24.82 10.05 13.52
CA ALA A 19 23.70 10.25 12.59
C ALA A 19 23.42 9.01 11.72
N GLU A 20 24.46 8.31 11.26
CA GLU A 20 24.31 7.04 10.55
C GLU A 20 23.74 5.94 11.45
N ILE A 21 24.20 5.83 12.70
CA ILE A 21 23.63 4.91 13.70
C ILE A 21 22.16 5.23 13.94
N PHE A 22 21.78 6.50 14.05
CA PHE A 22 20.39 6.91 14.20
C PHE A 22 19.55 6.56 12.97
N THR A 23 20.10 6.73 11.77
CA THR A 23 19.42 6.36 10.52
C THR A 23 19.18 4.86 10.45
N ALA A 24 20.16 4.05 10.85
CA ALA A 24 20.05 2.59 10.91
C ALA A 24 19.12 2.10 12.04
N TYR A 25 18.91 2.90 13.09
CA TYR A 25 17.97 2.60 14.16
C TYR A 25 16.50 2.78 13.74
N LEU A 26 16.24 3.69 12.79
CA LEU A 26 14.90 3.95 12.28
C LEU A 26 14.52 2.99 11.14
N PRO A 27 13.21 2.81 10.86
CA PRO A 27 12.78 2.06 9.68
C PRO A 27 13.39 2.62 8.39
N THR A 28 13.77 1.73 7.47
CA THR A 28 14.33 2.14 6.19
C THR A 28 13.31 2.94 5.39
N TYR A 29 13.69 4.13 4.96
CA TYR A 29 12.87 4.97 4.08
C TYR A 29 12.43 4.18 2.82
N PRO A 30 11.15 4.26 2.39
CA PRO A 30 10.11 5.20 2.82
C PRO A 30 9.24 4.74 4.00
N VAL A 31 9.57 3.61 4.64
CA VAL A 31 8.83 3.14 5.81
C VAL A 31 8.91 4.17 6.94
N THR A 32 7.77 4.45 7.55
CA THR A 32 7.64 5.51 8.54
C THR A 32 7.72 4.98 9.97
N ALA A 33 8.39 5.72 10.85
CA ALA A 33 8.38 5.46 12.28
C ALA A 33 7.11 6.07 12.91
N ASP A 34 6.50 5.37 13.86
CA ASP A 34 5.42 5.93 14.66
C ASP A 34 5.98 7.05 15.54
N LEU A 35 5.41 8.25 15.40
CA LEU A 35 5.83 9.49 16.04
C LEU A 35 5.88 9.38 17.57
N LYS A 36 5.05 8.52 18.17
CA LYS A 36 4.94 8.31 19.62
C LYS A 36 5.67 7.06 20.12
N SER A 37 6.25 6.27 19.21
CA SER A 37 6.96 5.04 19.59
C SER A 37 8.37 5.31 20.12
N SER A 38 8.97 4.30 20.76
CA SER A 38 10.40 4.30 21.11
C SER A 38 11.32 4.36 19.89
N HIS A 39 10.81 4.03 18.71
CA HIS A 39 11.52 4.14 17.42
C HIS A 39 11.29 5.49 16.74
N SER A 40 10.75 6.49 17.47
CA SER A 40 10.60 7.85 16.96
C SER A 40 11.93 8.61 17.01
N PRO A 41 12.23 9.48 16.03
CA PRO A 41 13.36 10.40 16.12
C PRO A 41 13.27 11.33 17.35
N PHE A 42 12.06 11.57 17.88
CA PHE A 42 11.89 12.30 19.13
C PHE A 42 12.54 11.59 20.32
N HIS A 43 12.50 10.25 20.36
CA HIS A 43 13.12 9.49 21.46
C HIS A 43 14.63 9.76 21.55
N LEU A 44 15.31 9.86 20.40
CA LEU A 44 16.73 10.19 20.32
C LEU A 44 17.04 11.57 20.91
N THR A 45 16.09 12.51 20.82
CA THR A 45 16.24 13.86 21.39
C THR A 45 16.12 13.93 22.92
N HIS A 46 15.68 12.85 23.57
CA HIS A 46 15.51 12.79 25.02
C HIS A 46 16.63 12.05 25.76
N ILE A 47 17.60 11.46 25.06
CA ILE A 47 18.66 10.65 25.70
C ILE A 47 19.68 11.54 26.42
N CYS A 48 20.35 12.44 25.68
CA CYS A 48 21.26 13.43 26.23
C CYS A 48 21.39 14.61 25.27
N ARG A 49 21.95 15.74 25.73
CA ARG A 49 22.05 16.97 24.95
C ARG A 49 22.79 16.78 23.61
N GLN A 50 23.94 16.09 23.62
CA GLN A 50 24.74 15.89 22.40
C GLN A 50 23.97 15.07 21.35
N LEU A 51 23.29 14.00 21.77
CA LEU A 51 22.48 13.18 20.86
C LEU A 51 21.25 13.95 20.37
N ALA A 52 20.66 14.81 21.20
CA ALA A 52 19.59 15.70 20.78
C ALA A 52 20.05 16.70 19.71
N ASP A 53 21.22 17.33 19.90
CA ASP A 53 21.78 18.27 18.92
C ASP A 53 22.05 17.56 17.57
N ILE A 54 22.59 16.34 17.60
CA ILE A 54 22.82 15.54 16.39
C ILE A 54 21.49 15.13 15.73
N ALA A 55 20.55 14.58 16.49
CA ALA A 55 19.26 14.15 15.95
C ALA A 55 18.49 15.32 15.34
N THR A 56 18.47 16.48 16.01
CA THR A 56 17.77 17.68 15.51
C THR A 56 18.44 18.31 14.30
N SER A 57 19.77 18.21 14.18
CA SER A 57 20.53 18.72 13.02
C SER A 57 20.64 17.74 11.84
N THR A 58 20.01 16.57 11.93
CA THR A 58 20.02 15.54 10.86
C THR A 58 18.63 15.43 10.19
N PRO A 59 18.35 16.16 9.09
CA PRO A 59 17.02 16.24 8.49
C PRO A 59 16.44 14.89 8.04
N THR A 60 17.29 13.95 7.61
CA THR A 60 16.89 12.64 7.10
C THR A 60 16.18 11.78 8.14
N LEU A 61 16.40 12.02 9.44
CA LEU A 61 15.71 11.31 10.53
C LEU A 61 14.24 11.71 10.66
N TRP A 62 13.86 12.90 10.16
CA TRP A 62 12.54 13.48 10.34
C TRP A 62 11.64 13.36 9.11
N ARG A 63 12.15 12.76 8.03
CA ARG A 63 11.47 12.77 6.72
C ARG A 63 10.40 11.70 6.55
N ALA A 64 10.28 10.74 7.48
CA ALA A 64 9.34 9.61 7.38
C ALA A 64 8.58 9.40 8.69
N ILE A 65 7.30 9.80 8.72
CA ILE A 65 6.51 9.88 9.95
C ILE A 65 5.16 9.18 9.78
N ARG A 66 4.82 8.37 10.79
CA ARG A 66 3.50 7.80 10.98
C ARG A 66 2.84 8.42 12.19
N LEU A 67 1.57 8.77 12.06
CA LEU A 67 0.73 9.15 13.18
C LEU A 67 -0.55 8.31 13.14
N CYS A 68 -0.86 7.66 14.27
CA CYS A 68 -2.05 6.86 14.44
C CYS A 68 -3.02 7.58 15.38
N ALA A 69 -4.29 7.67 15.00
CA ALA A 69 -5.30 8.30 15.85
C ALA A 69 -5.52 7.45 17.11
N PRO A 70 -5.79 8.06 18.27
CA PRO A 70 -6.28 7.32 19.41
C PRO A 70 -7.62 6.64 19.05
N ARG A 71 -7.81 5.41 19.53
CA ARG A 71 -9.06 4.66 19.32
C ARG A 71 -10.24 5.21 20.15
N GLU A 72 -9.96 5.92 21.24
CA GLU A 72 -10.96 6.36 22.22
C GLU A 72 -11.24 7.86 22.15
N SER A 73 -12.53 8.22 22.21
CA SER A 73 -13.06 9.55 21.90
C SER A 73 -12.76 10.66 22.91
N SER A 74 -12.56 10.33 24.19
CA SER A 74 -12.49 11.33 25.26
C SER A 74 -11.08 11.94 25.48
N ALA A 75 -10.01 11.26 25.06
CA ALA A 75 -8.63 11.77 25.17
C ALA A 75 -8.16 12.57 23.94
N ILE A 76 -9.02 12.71 22.92
CA ILE A 76 -8.66 13.14 21.57
C ILE A 76 -8.14 14.57 21.54
N MET A 77 -8.90 15.53 22.07
CA MET A 77 -8.61 16.95 21.81
C MET A 77 -7.24 17.40 22.32
N ARG A 78 -6.85 16.97 23.53
CA ARG A 78 -5.52 17.31 24.09
C ARG A 78 -4.39 16.57 23.38
N SER A 79 -4.62 15.33 22.95
CA SER A 79 -3.62 14.59 22.16
C SER A 79 -3.38 15.23 20.80
N LEU A 80 -4.45 15.68 20.11
CA LEU A 80 -4.33 16.20 18.74
C LEU A 80 -3.48 17.47 18.65
N GLN A 81 -3.57 18.38 19.62
CA GLN A 81 -2.75 19.59 19.62
C GLN A 81 -1.26 19.25 19.77
N SER A 82 -0.92 18.33 20.68
CA SER A 82 0.47 17.84 20.81
C SER A 82 0.93 17.16 19.53
N ASP A 83 0.05 16.40 18.87
CA ASP A 83 0.36 15.69 17.63
C ASP A 83 0.63 16.66 16.48
N PHE A 84 -0.15 17.74 16.39
CA PHE A 84 0.07 18.84 15.45
C PHE A 84 1.44 19.49 15.64
N GLU A 85 1.81 19.80 16.88
CA GLU A 85 3.08 20.44 17.22
C GLU A 85 4.26 19.52 16.91
N MET A 86 4.13 18.22 17.21
CA MET A 86 5.14 17.22 16.88
C MET A 86 5.31 17.06 15.37
N LEU A 87 4.22 16.97 14.60
CA LEU A 87 4.28 16.88 13.14
C LEU A 87 4.94 18.13 12.53
N SER A 88 4.49 19.31 12.96
CA SER A 88 5.04 20.59 12.48
C SER A 88 6.53 20.71 12.80
N THR A 89 6.93 20.34 14.02
CA THR A 89 8.33 20.31 14.45
C THR A 89 9.14 19.36 13.59
N ALA A 90 8.63 18.15 13.34
CA ALA A 90 9.34 17.14 12.59
C ALA A 90 9.49 17.55 11.11
N PHE A 91 8.45 18.07 10.46
CA PHE A 91 8.56 18.53 9.07
C PHE A 91 9.42 19.79 8.91
N GLY A 92 9.45 20.65 9.93
CA GLY A 92 10.40 21.75 10.02
C GLY A 92 11.84 21.25 10.08
N ARG A 93 12.12 20.25 10.92
CA ARG A 93 13.46 19.62 11.03
C ARG A 93 13.85 18.82 9.78
N ALA A 94 12.90 18.27 9.06
CA ALA A 94 13.14 17.58 7.80
C ALA A 94 13.66 18.52 6.68
N GLY A 95 13.59 19.85 6.88
CA GLY A 95 14.22 20.82 5.97
C GLY A 95 13.66 20.75 4.56
N SER A 96 14.51 20.41 3.57
CA SER A 96 14.12 20.21 2.17
C SER A 96 13.93 18.74 1.77
N CYS A 97 14.06 17.80 2.71
CA CYS A 97 13.96 16.37 2.39
C CYS A 97 12.57 16.00 1.83
N PRO A 98 12.50 15.05 0.88
CA PRO A 98 11.25 14.43 0.47
C PRO A 98 10.56 13.74 1.64
N LEU A 99 9.24 13.84 1.73
CA LEU A 99 8.47 13.38 2.89
C LEU A 99 7.71 12.09 2.58
N SER A 100 7.77 11.15 3.54
CA SER A 100 6.88 10.00 3.63
C SER A 100 5.95 10.19 4.83
N ILE A 101 4.65 10.28 4.58
CA ILE A 101 3.65 10.62 5.59
C ILE A 101 2.60 9.51 5.62
N GLN A 102 2.33 8.98 6.81
CA GLN A 102 1.23 8.03 7.03
C GLN A 102 0.34 8.51 8.18
N LEU A 103 -0.91 8.84 7.88
CA LEU A 103 -1.93 9.18 8.87
C LEU A 103 -3.00 8.09 8.87
N LYS A 104 -3.12 7.34 9.98
CA LYS A 104 -4.03 6.19 10.12
C LYS A 104 -5.00 6.37 11.27
N GLY A 105 -6.30 6.36 11.01
CA GLY A 105 -7.38 6.45 11.99
C GLY A 105 -8.63 7.06 11.38
N ASN A 106 -9.67 7.26 12.19
CA ASN A 106 -10.93 7.80 11.70
C ASN A 106 -10.75 9.24 11.16
N PRO A 107 -10.99 9.49 9.85
CA PRO A 107 -10.84 10.80 9.21
C PRO A 107 -11.60 11.91 9.93
N GLY A 108 -12.77 11.60 10.48
CA GLY A 108 -13.60 12.52 11.27
C GLY A 108 -12.91 13.10 12.51
N LEU A 109 -11.90 12.40 13.05
CA LEU A 109 -11.10 12.85 14.19
C LEU A 109 -9.86 13.65 13.78
N TRP A 110 -9.41 13.49 12.53
CA TRP A 110 -8.22 14.15 11.97
C TRP A 110 -8.51 15.56 11.43
N ILE A 111 -9.80 15.95 11.38
CA ILE A 111 -10.29 17.06 10.57
C ILE A 111 -9.61 18.41 10.90
N ALA A 112 -9.29 19.10 9.81
CA ALA A 112 -8.66 20.41 9.64
C ALA A 112 -7.28 20.59 10.25
N GLY A 113 -7.06 20.24 11.52
CA GLY A 113 -5.81 20.53 12.23
C GLY A 113 -4.61 19.80 11.65
N VAL A 114 -4.67 18.46 11.60
CA VAL A 114 -3.54 17.62 11.17
C VAL A 114 -3.30 17.73 9.67
N ILE A 115 -4.37 17.69 8.88
CA ILE A 115 -4.30 17.93 7.44
C ILE A 115 -3.72 19.33 7.17
N GLY A 116 -4.20 20.36 7.85
CA GLY A 116 -3.64 21.71 7.79
C GLY A 116 -2.17 21.80 8.19
N ALA A 117 -1.69 20.93 9.09
CA ALA A 117 -0.28 20.86 9.49
C ALA A 117 0.63 20.33 8.38
N ILE A 118 0.16 19.33 7.64
CA ILE A 118 0.99 18.64 6.63
C ILE A 118 0.95 19.35 5.27
N PHE A 119 -0.14 20.05 4.97
CA PHE A 119 -0.42 20.70 3.69
C PHE A 119 0.60 21.72 3.22
N PRO A 120 1.17 22.58 4.08
CA PRO A 120 2.25 23.50 3.70
C PRO A 120 3.46 22.78 3.07
N TYR A 121 3.62 21.49 3.34
CA TYR A 121 4.75 20.68 2.87
C TYR A 121 4.42 19.80 1.64
N ARG A 122 3.25 19.94 1.03
CA ARG A 122 2.76 19.06 -0.06
C ARG A 122 3.65 18.97 -1.29
N THR A 123 4.42 20.01 -1.59
CA THR A 123 5.36 20.00 -2.73
C THR A 123 6.52 19.05 -2.51
N ARG A 124 6.77 18.63 -1.26
CA ARG A 124 7.81 17.70 -0.84
C ARG A 124 7.29 16.28 -0.62
N TRP A 125 5.99 16.03 -0.72
CA TRP A 125 5.44 14.70 -0.49
C TRP A 125 5.92 13.75 -1.58
N GLU A 126 6.60 12.69 -1.18
CA GLU A 126 7.07 11.62 -2.04
C GLU A 126 6.21 10.35 -1.84
N TYR A 127 5.82 10.07 -0.59
CA TYR A 127 4.88 9.01 -0.25
C TYR A 127 3.81 9.53 0.71
N LEU A 128 2.55 9.27 0.38
CA LEU A 128 1.40 9.71 1.17
C LEU A 128 0.46 8.54 1.41
N SER A 129 0.13 8.29 2.67
CA SER A 129 -0.89 7.32 3.09
C SER A 129 -1.88 8.01 4.01
N LEU A 130 -3.13 8.08 3.58
CA LEU A 130 -4.20 8.74 4.32
C LEU A 130 -5.42 7.83 4.41
N ASP A 131 -5.96 7.75 5.61
CA ASP A 131 -7.36 7.41 5.82
C ASP A 131 -8.19 8.66 5.50
N ILE A 132 -9.16 8.54 4.60
CA ILE A 132 -9.92 9.65 4.02
C ILE A 132 -11.42 9.45 4.12
N ASP A 133 -12.12 10.58 4.22
CA ASP A 133 -13.55 10.77 3.98
C ASP A 133 -13.73 11.82 2.87
N ARG A 134 -14.98 12.11 2.48
CA ARG A 134 -15.30 13.15 1.50
C ARG A 134 -14.73 14.52 1.87
N SER A 135 -14.71 14.86 3.16
CA SER A 135 -14.24 16.17 3.63
C SER A 135 -12.73 16.34 3.44
N THR A 136 -11.95 15.34 3.82
CA THR A 136 -10.50 15.28 3.65
C THR A 136 -10.13 15.24 2.17
N LEU A 137 -10.90 14.49 1.37
CA LEU A 137 -10.68 14.40 -0.07
C LEU A 137 -10.79 15.77 -0.76
N SER A 138 -11.81 16.54 -0.41
CA SER A 138 -12.02 17.88 -0.96
C SER A 138 -10.88 18.85 -0.63
N SER A 139 -10.11 18.56 0.42
CA SER A 139 -8.94 19.36 0.78
C SER A 139 -7.73 19.02 -0.10
N LEU A 140 -7.60 17.80 -0.64
CA LEU A 140 -6.42 17.34 -1.40
C LEU A 140 -6.23 18.02 -2.78
N VAL A 141 -7.00 19.05 -3.09
CA VAL A 141 -6.94 19.80 -4.35
C VAL A 141 -5.71 20.70 -4.37
N ALA A 142 -4.56 20.13 -4.75
CA ALA A 142 -3.35 20.88 -5.04
C ALA A 142 -2.32 20.04 -5.79
N PRO A 143 -1.36 20.68 -6.50
CA PRO A 143 -0.23 19.99 -7.08
C PRO A 143 0.65 19.31 -6.03
N MET A 144 1.01 18.07 -6.30
CA MET A 144 1.94 17.24 -5.51
C MET A 144 3.04 16.72 -6.46
N PRO A 145 3.94 17.60 -6.93
CA PRO A 145 4.87 17.32 -8.02
C PRO A 145 5.90 16.22 -7.73
N MET A 146 6.17 15.93 -6.46
CA MET A 146 7.14 14.90 -6.04
C MET A 146 6.50 13.56 -5.70
N LEU A 147 5.17 13.44 -5.73
CA LEU A 147 4.48 12.25 -5.23
C LEU A 147 4.76 11.04 -6.12
N LEU A 148 5.40 10.02 -5.54
CA LEU A 148 5.72 8.73 -6.17
C LEU A 148 4.72 7.65 -5.74
N GLY A 149 4.29 7.67 -4.48
CA GLY A 149 3.37 6.70 -3.89
C GLY A 149 2.16 7.35 -3.20
N LEU A 150 0.95 6.87 -3.51
CA LEU A 150 -0.30 7.34 -2.92
C LEU A 150 -1.12 6.16 -2.36
N HIS A 151 -1.52 6.23 -1.10
CA HIS A 151 -2.39 5.25 -0.46
C HIS A 151 -3.57 5.98 0.17
N LEU A 152 -4.77 5.65 -0.30
CA LEU A 152 -6.02 6.24 0.15
C LEU A 152 -6.95 5.13 0.63
N SER A 153 -7.27 5.16 1.92
CA SER A 153 -8.23 4.25 2.55
C SER A 153 -9.53 4.99 2.82
N ASN A 154 -10.58 4.62 2.11
CA ASN A 154 -11.88 5.28 2.20
C ASN A 154 -12.72 4.69 3.34
N TRP A 155 -13.16 5.55 4.26
CA TRP A 155 -14.04 5.16 5.37
C TRP A 155 -15.53 5.28 5.04
N ASP A 156 -15.88 5.98 3.96
CA ASP A 156 -17.28 6.36 3.70
C ASP A 156 -18.08 5.27 2.97
N PHE A 157 -17.49 4.12 2.60
CA PHE A 157 -18.14 3.05 1.79
C PHE A 157 -18.84 3.54 0.50
N PHE A 158 -18.58 4.76 0.07
CA PHE A 158 -19.11 5.35 -1.16
C PHE A 158 -17.98 5.63 -2.14
N PRO A 159 -18.20 5.47 -3.46
CA PRO A 159 -17.20 5.80 -4.47
C PRO A 159 -16.72 7.24 -4.31
N LEU A 160 -15.40 7.39 -4.20
CA LEU A 160 -14.74 8.69 -4.16
C LEU A 160 -14.35 9.12 -5.57
N CYS A 161 -14.47 10.41 -5.84
CA CYS A 161 -13.96 11.00 -7.08
C CYS A 161 -12.97 12.10 -6.70
N LEU A 162 -11.71 11.93 -7.09
CA LEU A 162 -10.71 12.97 -6.89
C LEU A 162 -11.02 14.13 -7.84
N SER A 163 -10.86 15.36 -7.38
CA SER A 163 -10.88 16.54 -8.23
C SER A 163 -9.45 17.01 -8.47
N HIS A 164 -9.12 17.30 -9.75
CA HIS A 164 -7.88 17.94 -10.24
C HIS A 164 -6.64 17.81 -9.32
N ILE A 165 -6.01 16.64 -9.32
CA ILE A 165 -4.74 16.41 -8.63
C ILE A 165 -3.61 16.27 -9.65
N GLU A 166 -2.62 17.16 -9.57
CA GLU A 166 -1.42 17.07 -10.41
C GLU A 166 -0.33 16.26 -9.68
N THR A 167 -0.14 15.02 -10.12
CA THR A 167 0.87 14.09 -9.57
C THR A 167 1.74 13.49 -10.68
N PRO A 168 2.51 14.32 -11.42
CA PRO A 168 3.20 13.91 -12.65
C PRO A 168 4.24 12.80 -12.46
N ARG A 169 4.64 12.49 -11.22
CA ARG A 169 5.62 11.43 -10.91
C ARG A 169 5.01 10.19 -10.26
N LEU A 170 3.68 10.12 -10.10
CA LEU A 170 3.03 9.00 -9.44
C LEU A 170 3.33 7.68 -10.17
N ARG A 171 3.80 6.68 -9.43
CA ARG A 171 4.16 5.35 -9.94
C ARG A 171 3.46 4.22 -9.20
N SER A 172 3.07 4.45 -7.95
CA SER A 172 2.40 3.48 -7.10
C SER A 172 1.13 4.07 -6.52
N ALA A 173 0.00 3.38 -6.68
CA ALA A 173 -1.25 3.76 -6.05
C ALA A 173 -1.87 2.58 -5.31
N SER A 174 -2.40 2.85 -4.12
CA SER A 174 -3.20 1.90 -3.35
C SER A 174 -4.48 2.58 -2.94
N ILE A 175 -5.60 2.13 -3.47
CA ILE A 175 -6.82 2.90 -3.43
C ILE A 175 -7.98 2.01 -3.04
N TRP A 176 -8.82 2.52 -2.14
CA TRP A 176 -10.05 1.88 -1.69
C TRP A 176 -11.25 2.71 -2.17
N TYR A 177 -12.15 2.10 -2.98
CA TYR A 177 -13.34 2.74 -3.55
C TYR A 177 -13.09 4.10 -4.24
N LEU A 178 -12.22 4.14 -5.26
CA LEU A 178 -12.05 5.34 -6.07
C LEU A 178 -12.58 5.13 -7.48
N HIS A 179 -13.47 6.02 -7.90
CA HIS A 179 -14.09 5.97 -9.21
C HIS A 179 -13.04 6.08 -10.34
N PRO A 180 -13.14 5.27 -11.42
CA PRO A 180 -12.16 5.26 -12.52
C PRO A 180 -11.98 6.61 -13.23
N SER A 181 -13.02 7.45 -13.27
CA SER A 181 -12.95 8.80 -13.86
C SER A 181 -12.14 9.81 -13.04
N SER A 182 -11.58 9.40 -11.89
CA SER A 182 -10.69 10.25 -11.11
C SER A 182 -9.46 10.63 -11.95
N PRO A 183 -9.00 11.90 -11.90
CA PRO A 183 -7.90 12.43 -12.72
C PRO A 183 -6.53 12.00 -12.18
N LEU A 184 -6.39 10.72 -11.83
CA LEU A 184 -5.08 10.15 -11.55
C LEU A 184 -4.35 9.89 -12.86
N PRO A 185 -3.01 9.98 -12.86
CA PRO A 185 -2.20 9.68 -14.03
C PRO A 185 -2.07 8.15 -14.19
N TRP A 186 -3.18 7.47 -14.45
CA TRP A 186 -3.28 6.01 -14.55
C TRP A 186 -2.25 5.41 -15.51
N SER A 187 -2.01 6.09 -16.64
CA SER A 187 -1.15 5.59 -17.71
C SER A 187 0.32 5.38 -17.33
N GLN A 188 0.78 6.03 -16.26
CA GLN A 188 2.16 5.92 -15.77
C GLN A 188 2.31 5.07 -14.51
N LEU A 189 1.22 4.52 -13.98
CA LEU A 189 1.29 3.63 -12.82
C LEU A 189 1.97 2.31 -13.19
N THR A 190 2.84 1.88 -12.29
CA THR A 190 3.58 0.61 -12.36
C THR A 190 3.14 -0.37 -11.28
N HIS A 191 2.61 0.16 -10.18
CA HIS A 191 2.10 -0.63 -9.04
C HIS A 191 0.70 -0.13 -8.68
N LEU A 192 -0.26 -1.06 -8.60
CA LEU A 192 -1.64 -0.75 -8.25
C LEU A 192 -2.17 -1.74 -7.22
N GLN A 193 -2.69 -1.23 -6.11
CA GLN A 193 -3.63 -1.93 -5.23
C GLN A 193 -4.99 -1.27 -5.40
N TYR A 194 -6.01 -2.02 -5.79
CA TYR A 194 -7.35 -1.50 -5.98
C TYR A 194 -8.33 -2.34 -5.20
N ARG A 195 -8.88 -1.76 -4.13
CA ARG A 195 -9.66 -2.43 -3.10
C ARG A 195 -11.14 -2.14 -3.26
N GLU A 196 -11.92 -3.20 -3.14
CA GLU A 196 -13.38 -3.20 -3.05
C GLU A 196 -13.99 -2.38 -4.17
N ALA A 197 -13.70 -2.76 -5.41
CA ALA A 197 -14.31 -2.12 -6.57
C ALA A 197 -15.07 -3.16 -7.38
N PRO A 198 -16.22 -2.78 -7.98
CA PRO A 198 -16.90 -3.62 -8.95
C PRO A 198 -15.96 -4.05 -10.07
N LEU A 199 -16.21 -5.22 -10.65
CA LEU A 199 -15.35 -5.71 -11.73
C LEU A 199 -15.27 -4.75 -12.92
N SER A 200 -16.39 -4.14 -13.31
CA SER A 200 -16.43 -3.17 -14.42
C SER A 200 -15.50 -1.98 -14.20
N GLU A 201 -15.45 -1.47 -12.96
CA GLU A 201 -14.52 -0.39 -12.56
C GLU A 201 -13.07 -0.89 -12.57
N CYS A 202 -12.81 -2.08 -12.04
CA CYS A 202 -11.49 -2.70 -12.08
C CYS A 202 -10.97 -2.80 -13.52
N LEU A 203 -11.77 -3.33 -14.45
CA LEU A 203 -11.39 -3.46 -15.86
C LEU A 203 -11.16 -2.10 -16.52
N THR A 204 -11.97 -1.10 -16.18
CA THR A 204 -11.79 0.27 -16.67
C THR A 204 -10.45 0.83 -16.22
N VAL A 205 -10.10 0.71 -14.94
CA VAL A 205 -8.80 1.18 -14.41
C VAL A 205 -7.64 0.40 -15.00
N LEU A 206 -7.76 -0.92 -15.16
CA LEU A 206 -6.72 -1.74 -15.78
C LEU A 206 -6.49 -1.33 -17.24
N GLY A 207 -7.54 -1.03 -18.00
CA GLY A 207 -7.43 -0.51 -19.37
C GLY A 207 -6.70 0.84 -19.46
N GLN A 208 -6.69 1.62 -18.38
CA GLN A 208 -6.00 2.90 -18.30
C GLN A 208 -4.56 2.80 -17.77
N THR A 209 -4.09 1.60 -17.36
CA THR A 209 -2.77 1.38 -16.72
C THR A 209 -1.87 0.46 -17.56
N PRO A 210 -1.53 0.81 -18.82
CA PRO A 210 -0.75 -0.05 -19.71
C PRO A 210 0.66 -0.37 -19.20
N MET A 211 1.23 0.46 -18.32
CA MET A 211 2.59 0.32 -17.77
C MET A 211 2.65 -0.52 -16.48
N LEU A 212 1.54 -1.13 -16.08
CA LEU A 212 1.44 -1.87 -14.82
C LEU A 212 2.37 -3.09 -14.80
N VAL A 213 3.18 -3.21 -13.76
CA VAL A 213 4.12 -4.30 -13.52
C VAL A 213 3.64 -5.21 -12.39
N TRP A 214 2.99 -4.62 -11.38
CA TRP A 214 2.44 -5.34 -10.24
C TRP A 214 1.03 -4.84 -9.94
N CYS A 215 0.11 -5.77 -9.70
CA CYS A 215 -1.29 -5.46 -9.44
C CYS A 215 -1.88 -6.35 -8.34
N LYS A 216 -2.65 -5.75 -7.44
CA LYS A 216 -3.45 -6.43 -6.42
C LYS A 216 -4.88 -5.90 -6.46
N LEU A 217 -5.83 -6.79 -6.70
CA LEU A 217 -7.25 -6.44 -6.86
C LEU A 217 -8.07 -7.14 -5.78
N TRP A 218 -8.97 -6.40 -5.16
CA TRP A 218 -10.07 -6.95 -4.38
C TRP A 218 -11.35 -6.64 -5.13
N VAL A 219 -11.88 -7.66 -5.80
CA VAL A 219 -13.04 -7.52 -6.68
C VAL A 219 -14.29 -7.91 -5.91
N THR A 220 -15.29 -7.02 -5.90
CA THR A 220 -16.64 -7.32 -5.40
C THR A 220 -17.52 -7.78 -6.57
N LEU A 221 -18.51 -8.63 -6.27
CA LEU A 221 -19.39 -9.24 -7.27
C LEU A 221 -20.80 -8.64 -7.27
N ASP A 222 -20.98 -7.54 -6.55
CA ASP A 222 -22.29 -6.98 -6.21
C ASP A 222 -23.10 -6.47 -7.41
N ASP A 223 -22.53 -6.37 -8.62
CA ASP A 223 -23.24 -5.93 -9.83
C ASP A 223 -23.12 -6.96 -10.97
N VAL A 224 -24.23 -7.64 -11.21
CA VAL A 224 -24.42 -8.89 -11.99
C VAL A 224 -24.33 -8.71 -13.51
N ASP A 225 -24.16 -7.49 -14.00
CA ASP A 225 -24.03 -7.26 -15.43
C ASP A 225 -22.61 -7.62 -15.87
N GLU A 226 -22.46 -8.82 -16.46
CA GLU A 226 -21.21 -9.19 -17.13
C GLU A 226 -20.81 -8.06 -18.08
N PRO A 227 -19.61 -7.47 -17.94
CA PRO A 227 -19.22 -6.38 -18.80
C PRO A 227 -19.25 -6.85 -20.25
N ASP A 228 -19.94 -6.09 -21.12
CA ASP A 228 -20.10 -6.31 -22.57
C ASP A 228 -18.78 -6.09 -23.35
N THR A 229 -17.66 -6.44 -22.72
CA THR A 229 -16.33 -6.28 -23.26
C THR A 229 -16.04 -7.41 -24.24
N ALA A 230 -16.04 -7.06 -25.53
CA ALA A 230 -15.71 -8.00 -26.60
C ALA A 230 -14.22 -8.43 -26.60
N ALA A 231 -13.32 -7.63 -26.00
CA ALA A 231 -11.87 -7.90 -26.00
C ALA A 231 -11.28 -7.86 -24.57
N PRO A 232 -10.38 -8.81 -24.23
CA PRO A 232 -9.65 -8.78 -22.96
C PRO A 232 -8.75 -7.55 -22.83
N VAL A 233 -8.60 -7.05 -21.62
CA VAL A 233 -7.64 -5.99 -21.25
C VAL A 233 -6.21 -6.54 -21.32
N GLU A 234 -5.40 -5.99 -22.22
CA GLU A 234 -4.00 -6.38 -22.39
C GLU A 234 -3.08 -5.63 -21.40
N LEU A 235 -2.45 -6.38 -20.49
CA LEU A 235 -1.50 -5.85 -19.51
C LEU A 235 -0.09 -6.39 -19.82
N ARG A 236 0.54 -5.81 -20.85
CA ARG A 236 1.76 -6.35 -21.48
C ARG A 236 2.98 -6.38 -20.56
N PHE A 237 3.06 -5.48 -19.59
CA PHE A 237 4.20 -5.41 -18.66
C PHE A 237 3.92 -6.05 -17.30
N LEU A 238 2.68 -6.54 -17.07
CA LEU A 238 2.29 -7.09 -15.78
C LEU A 238 3.05 -8.38 -15.51
N ARG A 239 3.85 -8.38 -14.44
CA ARG A 239 4.67 -9.52 -14.00
C ARG A 239 4.06 -10.22 -12.81
N ALA A 240 3.34 -9.50 -11.97
CA ALA A 240 2.73 -10.04 -10.76
C ALA A 240 1.28 -9.58 -10.63
N LEU A 241 0.37 -10.55 -10.46
CA LEU A 241 -1.05 -10.31 -10.25
C LEU A 241 -1.50 -11.06 -8.99
N LEU A 242 -2.18 -10.35 -8.09
CA LEU A 242 -2.79 -10.91 -6.89
C LEU A 242 -4.29 -10.59 -6.92
N LEU A 243 -5.11 -11.63 -7.02
CA LEU A 243 -6.58 -11.51 -6.97
C LEU A 243 -7.07 -11.99 -5.62
N ILE A 244 -7.82 -11.11 -4.94
CA ILE A 244 -8.48 -11.38 -3.67
C ILE A 244 -9.97 -11.20 -3.86
N THR A 245 -10.75 -12.08 -3.26
CA THR A 245 -12.15 -11.79 -2.94
C THR A 245 -12.31 -11.51 -1.48
N PRO A 246 -13.18 -10.54 -1.12
CA PRO A 246 -13.70 -10.50 0.23
C PRO A 246 -14.39 -11.86 0.51
N ASN A 247 -14.19 -12.37 1.72
CA ASN A 247 -14.94 -13.53 2.18
C ASN A 247 -16.36 -13.05 2.43
N GLU A 248 -17.20 -13.08 1.40
CA GLU A 248 -18.65 -13.03 1.61
C GLU A 248 -19.06 -14.35 2.25
N ASP A 249 -20.06 -14.27 3.13
CA ASP A 249 -20.60 -15.40 3.89
C ASP A 249 -20.89 -16.61 2.97
N GLU A 250 -20.83 -17.82 3.52
CA GLU A 250 -20.65 -19.15 2.88
C GLU A 250 -21.56 -19.53 1.68
N ASP A 251 -22.47 -18.68 1.24
CA ASP A 251 -23.56 -19.00 0.31
C ASP A 251 -23.40 -18.43 -1.12
N GLY A 252 -22.30 -17.74 -1.45
CA GLY A 252 -22.05 -17.19 -2.81
C GLY A 252 -21.43 -18.18 -3.80
N ASP A 253 -22.17 -18.55 -4.86
CA ASP A 253 -21.79 -19.60 -5.83
C ASP A 253 -20.71 -19.22 -6.87
N ASP A 254 -20.31 -17.94 -7.00
CA ASP A 254 -19.41 -17.49 -8.08
C ASP A 254 -18.04 -16.96 -7.58
N PRO A 255 -16.99 -17.79 -7.57
CA PRO A 255 -15.66 -17.35 -7.13
C PRO A 255 -14.86 -16.51 -8.16
N PRO A 256 -13.86 -15.71 -7.74
CA PRO A 256 -13.25 -14.62 -8.52
C PRO A 256 -12.31 -15.00 -9.67
N CYS A 257 -12.08 -16.28 -9.94
CA CYS A 257 -11.22 -16.66 -11.06
C CYS A 257 -11.81 -16.25 -12.42
N PHE A 258 -13.11 -15.96 -12.51
CA PHE A 258 -13.73 -15.44 -13.72
C PHE A 258 -13.13 -14.08 -14.16
N VAL A 259 -12.58 -13.27 -13.25
CA VAL A 259 -11.88 -12.01 -13.60
C VAL A 259 -10.78 -12.26 -14.63
N LEU A 260 -10.13 -13.43 -14.56
CA LEU A 260 -9.09 -13.80 -15.50
C LEU A 260 -9.57 -13.88 -16.94
N ARG A 261 -10.87 -14.12 -17.22
CA ARG A 261 -11.42 -14.16 -18.59
C ARG A 261 -11.26 -12.84 -19.34
N TYR A 262 -11.24 -11.74 -18.61
CA TYR A 262 -11.14 -10.38 -19.13
C TYR A 262 -9.71 -9.87 -19.25
N LEU A 263 -8.70 -10.67 -18.89
CA LEU A 263 -7.30 -10.24 -18.87
C LEU A 263 -6.47 -11.00 -19.89
N ALA A 264 -5.48 -10.32 -20.46
CA ALA A 264 -4.41 -10.92 -21.25
C ALA A 264 -3.06 -10.35 -20.78
N CYS A 265 -2.25 -11.16 -20.11
CA CYS A 265 -1.04 -10.71 -19.40
C CYS A 265 0.20 -11.49 -19.87
N PRO A 266 0.76 -11.20 -21.06
CA PRO A 266 1.81 -12.03 -21.68
C PRO A 266 3.12 -12.08 -20.88
N SER A 267 3.40 -11.06 -20.06
CA SER A 267 4.60 -11.00 -19.22
C SER A 267 4.40 -11.56 -17.81
N LEU A 268 3.23 -12.15 -17.51
CA LEU A 268 2.92 -12.57 -16.14
C LEU A 268 3.84 -13.73 -15.71
N ARG A 269 4.46 -13.57 -14.54
CA ARG A 269 5.35 -14.55 -13.91
C ARG A 269 4.82 -15.04 -12.58
N THR A 270 4.19 -14.16 -11.82
CA THR A 270 3.63 -14.49 -10.50
C THR A 270 2.13 -14.28 -10.53
N LEU A 271 1.37 -15.33 -10.27
CA LEU A 271 -0.08 -15.26 -10.10
C LEU A 271 -0.42 -15.73 -8.69
N ARG A 272 -1.15 -14.91 -7.95
CA ARG A 272 -1.62 -15.26 -6.62
C ARG A 272 -3.14 -15.18 -6.58
N LEU A 273 -3.78 -16.23 -6.10
CA LEU A 273 -5.24 -16.37 -6.07
C LEU A 273 -5.69 -16.76 -4.66
N ASN A 274 -6.79 -16.17 -4.19
CA ASN A 274 -7.48 -16.68 -3.00
C ASN A 274 -7.93 -18.12 -3.29
N GLN A 275 -7.65 -19.06 -2.40
CA GLN A 275 -7.93 -20.48 -2.60
C GLN A 275 -9.43 -20.77 -2.61
N LEU A 276 -10.22 -19.97 -1.88
CA LEU A 276 -11.68 -20.01 -1.95
C LEU A 276 -12.18 -19.74 -3.38
N ALA A 277 -11.32 -19.16 -4.23
CA ALA A 277 -11.63 -18.85 -5.62
C ALA A 277 -11.54 -20.00 -6.62
N LEU A 278 -11.15 -21.21 -6.20
CA LEU A 278 -10.80 -22.27 -7.13
C LEU A 278 -11.57 -23.55 -6.83
N SER A 279 -12.73 -23.68 -7.46
CA SER A 279 -13.38 -24.98 -7.65
C SER A 279 -12.81 -25.70 -8.89
N PRO A 280 -12.96 -27.04 -9.01
CA PRO A 280 -12.51 -27.77 -10.19
C PRO A 280 -13.10 -27.26 -11.51
N SER A 281 -14.35 -26.75 -11.51
CA SER A 281 -14.97 -26.18 -12.71
C SER A 281 -14.34 -24.86 -13.13
N GLN A 282 -13.76 -24.10 -12.20
CA GLN A 282 -13.15 -22.80 -12.46
C GLN A 282 -11.71 -22.88 -12.96
N LEU A 283 -11.08 -24.06 -12.89
CA LEU A 283 -9.78 -24.29 -13.49
C LEU A 283 -9.76 -23.96 -14.99
N VAL A 284 -10.92 -24.04 -15.65
CA VAL A 284 -11.08 -23.63 -17.05
C VAL A 284 -10.71 -22.15 -17.27
N TYR A 285 -11.10 -21.24 -16.37
CA TYR A 285 -10.78 -19.82 -16.49
C TYR A 285 -9.28 -19.57 -16.41
N LEU A 286 -8.59 -20.31 -15.54
CA LEU A 286 -7.15 -20.24 -15.39
C LEU A 286 -6.43 -20.82 -16.61
N GLN A 287 -6.91 -21.95 -17.15
CA GLN A 287 -6.37 -22.55 -18.37
C GLN A 287 -6.54 -21.63 -19.58
N ASP A 288 -7.74 -21.10 -19.78
CA ASP A 288 -8.07 -20.17 -20.85
C ASP A 288 -7.25 -18.88 -20.73
N PHE A 289 -7.09 -18.37 -19.52
CA PHE A 289 -6.24 -17.22 -19.26
C PHE A 289 -4.79 -17.45 -19.64
N VAL A 290 -4.20 -18.60 -19.26
CA VAL A 290 -2.81 -18.90 -19.61
C VAL A 290 -2.67 -19.11 -21.12
N ALA A 291 -3.60 -19.82 -21.75
CA ALA A 291 -3.61 -20.03 -23.19
C ALA A 291 -3.70 -18.70 -23.95
N ARG A 292 -4.62 -17.82 -23.55
CA ARG A 292 -4.84 -16.50 -24.17
C ARG A 292 -3.70 -15.53 -23.91
N SER A 293 -3.14 -15.53 -22.70
CA SER A 293 -2.02 -14.66 -22.35
C SER A 293 -0.70 -15.13 -22.97
N GLY A 294 -0.54 -16.43 -23.22
CA GLY A 294 0.72 -17.02 -23.66
C GLY A 294 1.85 -16.85 -22.64
N CYS A 295 1.51 -16.59 -21.37
CA CYS A 295 2.47 -16.30 -20.32
C CYS A 295 3.10 -17.58 -19.76
N LYS A 296 4.26 -17.44 -19.11
CA LYS A 296 4.96 -18.53 -18.43
C LYS A 296 4.98 -18.24 -16.94
N ILE A 297 3.93 -18.69 -16.25
CA ILE A 297 3.80 -18.48 -14.81
C ILE A 297 4.92 -19.25 -14.11
N GLN A 298 5.82 -18.52 -13.45
CA GLN A 298 6.91 -19.08 -12.66
C GLN A 298 6.40 -19.50 -11.29
N ASP A 299 5.58 -18.64 -10.68
CA ASP A 299 5.06 -18.83 -9.32
C ASP A 299 3.54 -18.69 -9.30
N LEU A 300 2.84 -19.79 -9.04
CA LEU A 300 1.42 -19.80 -8.75
C LEU A 300 1.20 -20.03 -7.25
N MET A 301 0.67 -19.03 -6.56
CA MET A 301 0.43 -19.12 -5.12
C MET A 301 -1.07 -19.12 -4.82
N LEU A 302 -1.51 -20.13 -4.09
CA LEU A 302 -2.86 -20.19 -3.56
C LEU A 302 -2.78 -19.84 -2.07
N PHE A 303 -3.56 -18.86 -1.62
CA PHE A 303 -3.60 -18.48 -0.21
C PHE A 303 -5.03 -18.60 0.31
N ASN A 304 -5.17 -19.04 1.56
CA ASN A 304 -6.44 -19.06 2.26
C ASN A 304 -6.26 -18.26 3.55
N GLY A 305 -7.30 -17.57 4.01
CA GLY A 305 -7.28 -16.84 5.29
C GLY A 305 -7.08 -17.75 6.52
N GLY A 306 -7.04 -19.07 6.33
CA GLY A 306 -6.77 -20.06 7.36
C GLY A 306 -5.67 -21.07 6.98
N PRO A 307 -5.23 -21.91 7.95
CA PRO A 307 -4.21 -22.93 7.72
C PRO A 307 -4.64 -23.93 6.63
N PRO A 308 -3.70 -24.49 5.85
CA PRO A 308 -4.01 -25.37 4.73
C PRO A 308 -4.70 -26.66 5.20
N GLY A 309 -5.93 -26.88 4.74
CA GLY A 309 -6.70 -28.09 5.01
C GLY A 309 -6.52 -29.17 3.92
N PRO A 310 -7.12 -30.36 4.09
CA PRO A 310 -7.13 -31.41 3.07
C PRO A 310 -7.72 -30.96 1.72
N ALA A 311 -8.70 -30.05 1.74
CA ALA A 311 -9.28 -29.45 0.53
C ALA A 311 -8.25 -28.61 -0.25
N SER A 312 -7.42 -27.84 0.45
CA SER A 312 -6.33 -27.02 -0.13
C SER A 312 -5.34 -27.87 -0.91
N LYS A 313 -4.97 -29.04 -0.35
CA LYS A 313 -4.07 -29.98 -1.02
C LYS A 313 -4.69 -30.53 -2.32
N ARG A 314 -5.98 -30.92 -2.28
CA ARG A 314 -6.69 -31.42 -3.48
C ARG A 314 -6.76 -30.39 -4.60
N ILE A 315 -7.08 -29.14 -4.28
CA ILE A 315 -7.12 -28.04 -5.25
C ILE A 315 -5.72 -27.80 -5.83
N THR A 316 -4.69 -27.77 -4.98
CA THR A 316 -3.29 -27.59 -5.42
C THR A 316 -2.85 -28.69 -6.39
N ASP A 317 -3.19 -29.95 -6.08
CA ASP A 317 -2.86 -31.08 -6.95
C ASP A 317 -3.66 -31.05 -8.28
N ALA A 318 -4.93 -30.63 -8.23
CA ALA A 318 -5.76 -30.45 -9.41
C ALA A 318 -5.25 -29.33 -10.32
N VAL A 319 -4.84 -28.20 -9.74
CA VAL A 319 -4.19 -27.07 -10.43
C VAL A 319 -2.89 -27.52 -11.08
N ARG A 320 -2.02 -28.22 -10.34
CA ARG A 320 -0.75 -28.74 -10.86
C ARG A 320 -0.96 -29.69 -12.02
N THR A 321 -1.94 -30.59 -11.92
CA THR A 321 -2.29 -31.53 -12.99
C THR A 321 -2.83 -30.80 -14.23
N SER A 322 -3.71 -29.83 -14.01
CA SER A 322 -4.36 -29.04 -15.06
C SER A 322 -3.39 -28.12 -15.80
N LEU A 323 -2.36 -27.62 -15.12
CA LEU A 323 -1.37 -26.68 -15.65
C LEU A 323 -0.02 -27.30 -15.98
N ALA A 324 0.14 -28.63 -15.84
CA ALA A 324 1.38 -29.32 -16.22
C ALA A 324 1.80 -29.07 -17.68
N LYS A 325 0.81 -28.82 -18.57
CA LYS A 325 1.03 -28.48 -19.98
C LYS A 325 1.41 -27.01 -20.20
N ALA A 326 1.13 -26.14 -19.24
CA ALA A 326 1.24 -24.69 -19.33
C ALA A 326 2.57 -24.12 -18.77
N HIS A 327 3.55 -24.98 -18.47
CA HIS A 327 4.87 -24.59 -17.95
C HIS A 327 4.84 -23.81 -16.61
N VAL A 328 3.95 -24.16 -15.69
CA VAL A 328 3.98 -23.61 -14.33
C VAL A 328 5.11 -24.25 -13.54
N ALA A 329 6.13 -23.46 -13.15
CA ALA A 329 7.33 -23.99 -12.52
C ALA A 329 7.12 -24.32 -11.04
N ASN A 330 6.53 -23.39 -10.28
CA ASN A 330 6.30 -23.54 -8.85
C ASN A 330 4.82 -23.33 -8.52
N THR A 331 4.30 -24.21 -7.66
CA THR A 331 2.99 -24.02 -7.04
C THR A 331 3.14 -24.18 -5.53
N SER A 332 2.87 -23.12 -4.78
CA SER A 332 3.01 -23.09 -3.33
C SER A 332 1.76 -22.57 -2.64
N PHE A 333 1.63 -22.92 -1.36
CA PHE A 333 0.61 -22.39 -0.48
C PHE A 333 1.27 -21.44 0.52
N ILE A 334 0.65 -20.29 0.78
CA ILE A 334 1.12 -19.31 1.77
C ILE A 334 -0.05 -18.83 2.64
N GLY A 335 0.22 -18.50 3.91
CA GLY A 335 -0.76 -17.84 4.76
C GLY A 335 -0.98 -16.39 4.34
N GLU A 336 -2.14 -15.81 4.69
CA GLU A 336 -2.44 -14.40 4.40
C GLU A 336 -1.45 -13.45 5.08
N GLU A 337 -1.02 -13.78 6.31
CA GLU A 337 -0.03 -13.01 7.09
C GLU A 337 1.38 -13.04 6.46
N ASP A 338 1.67 -14.03 5.62
CA ASP A 338 2.94 -14.16 4.90
C ASP A 338 2.93 -13.42 3.56
N ILE A 339 1.81 -12.84 3.15
CA ILE A 339 1.81 -11.90 2.04
C ILE A 339 2.53 -10.69 2.59
N PRO A 340 3.77 -10.38 2.14
CA PRO A 340 4.40 -9.16 2.57
C PRO A 340 3.40 -8.08 2.19
N GLU A 341 2.86 -7.34 3.17
CA GLU A 341 2.37 -6.01 2.88
C GLU A 341 3.57 -5.37 2.21
N LEU A 342 3.53 -5.28 0.87
CA LEU A 342 4.58 -4.65 0.10
C LEU A 342 4.51 -3.21 0.56
N ALA A 343 5.23 -2.95 1.64
CA ALA A 343 5.43 -1.69 2.29
C ALA A 343 6.25 -0.91 1.28
N TRP A 344 5.55 -0.39 0.26
CA TRP A 344 6.09 0.42 -0.80
C TRP A 344 7.38 -0.17 -1.38
N VAL A 345 7.28 -1.31 -2.07
CA VAL A 345 8.41 -1.75 -2.89
C VAL A 345 8.51 -0.80 -4.07
N ALA A 346 9.34 0.23 -3.88
CA ALA A 346 9.90 1.06 -4.94
C ALA A 346 11.12 0.36 -5.54
#